data_AF-A0ABD1PH55-F1
#
_entry.id   AF-A0ABD1PH55-F1
#
_cell.length_a   1.000
_cell.length_b   1.000
_cell.length_c   1.000
_cell.angle_alpha   90.00
_cell.angle_beta   90.00
_cell.angle_gamma   90.00
#
_symmetry.space_group_name_H-M   'P 1'
#
loop_
_entity.id
_entity.type
_entity.pdbx_description
1 polymer ?
#
loop_
_entity_poly.entity_id
_entity_poly.type
_entity_poly.pdbx_seq_one_letter_code
_entity_poly.pdbx_strand_id
1 'polypeptide(L)'
;MGTRKRINLMKFLTGYSDDLLLMQAAPEYWRNLDPYWNETGTPMRRYFHPDGSITADHGDPVWGGHESCYTTVTSLLGDGKVREHYVRINRWPQFYVSRKPDWGWELTNNICCYTSVPNAEKEDGTGPPFPVF
;
A
#
# COMPACT_ATOMS: atom_id res chain seq x y z
N MET A 1 6.08 21.16 -23.11
CA MET A 1 6.76 20.79 -21.86
C MET A 1 5.70 20.45 -20.83
N GLY A 2 5.43 19.16 -20.60
CA GLY A 2 4.43 18.72 -19.63
C GLY A 2 5.01 18.78 -18.23
N THR A 3 4.44 19.62 -17.36
CA THR A 3 4.77 19.67 -15.94
C THR A 3 4.42 18.31 -15.33
N ARG A 4 5.41 17.47 -15.00
CA ARG A 4 5.21 16.25 -14.22
C ARG A 4 4.71 16.65 -12.84
N LYS A 5 3.39 16.66 -12.63
CA LYS A 5 2.79 16.80 -11.30
C LYS A 5 3.20 15.56 -10.50
N ARG A 6 3.93 15.78 -9.40
CA ARG A 6 4.28 14.70 -8.46
C ARG A 6 2.98 14.06 -7.98
N ILE A 7 2.84 12.74 -8.17
CA ILE A 7 1.78 11.98 -7.50
C ILE A 7 2.05 12.14 -6.01
N ASN A 8 1.11 12.76 -5.29
CA ASN A 8 1.17 12.77 -3.84
C ASN A 8 0.76 11.37 -3.38
N LEU A 9 1.76 10.50 -3.23
CA LEU A 9 1.55 9.10 -2.85
C LEU A 9 0.77 8.99 -1.53
N MET A 10 0.91 9.95 -0.62
CA MET A 10 0.11 9.98 0.60
C MET A 10 -1.39 10.10 0.31
N LYS A 11 -1.81 11.06 -0.52
CA LYS A 11 -3.23 11.19 -0.94
C LYS A 11 -3.75 9.94 -1.64
N PHE A 12 -2.87 9.29 -2.38
CA PHE A 12 -3.17 8.10 -3.16
C PHE A 12 -3.39 6.86 -2.29
N LEU A 13 -2.60 6.68 -1.23
CA LEU A 13 -2.73 5.58 -0.29
C LEU A 13 -3.99 5.76 0.60
N THR A 14 -4.26 6.99 1.06
CA THR A 14 -5.35 7.26 2.02
C THR A 14 -6.76 7.28 1.41
N GLY A 15 -6.84 7.26 0.08
CA GLY A 15 -8.12 7.25 -0.65
C GLY A 15 -8.84 5.91 -0.65
N TYR A 16 -8.12 4.83 -0.35
CA TYR A 16 -8.59 3.46 -0.47
C TYR A 16 -8.53 2.73 0.88
N SER A 17 -9.15 1.55 0.92
CA SER A 17 -8.74 0.50 1.85
C SER A 17 -7.89 -0.50 1.09
N ASP A 18 -7.02 -1.24 1.77
CA ASP A 18 -6.03 -2.07 1.11
C ASP A 18 -6.09 -3.50 1.59
N ASP A 19 -6.11 -4.43 0.64
CA ASP A 19 -6.00 -5.86 0.93
C ASP A 19 -4.53 -6.22 1.10
N LEU A 20 -4.18 -6.74 2.27
CA LEU A 20 -2.87 -7.32 2.55
C LEU A 20 -2.88 -8.81 2.20
N LEU A 21 -1.92 -9.20 1.37
CA LEU A 21 -1.60 -10.57 1.04
C LEU A 21 -0.14 -10.85 1.41
N LEU A 22 0.12 -11.89 2.21
CA LEU A 22 1.47 -12.39 2.40
C LEU A 22 1.90 -13.21 1.19
N MET A 23 3.12 -13.00 0.72
CA MET A 23 3.70 -13.78 -0.37
C MET A 23 4.29 -15.08 0.15
N GLN A 24 4.54 -16.04 -0.74
CA GLN A 24 5.12 -17.34 -0.38
C GLN A 24 6.48 -17.23 0.34
N ALA A 25 7.25 -16.17 0.05
CA ALA A 25 8.53 -15.88 0.69
C ALA A 25 8.39 -15.27 2.10
N ALA A 26 7.18 -14.98 2.59
CA ALA A 26 6.97 -14.62 3.97
C ALA A 26 7.24 -15.81 4.91
N PRO A 27 7.77 -15.56 6.13
CA PRO A 27 7.96 -16.62 7.11
C PRO A 27 6.67 -17.39 7.36
N GLU A 28 6.79 -18.70 7.49
CA GLU A 28 5.65 -19.62 7.60
C GLU A 28 4.68 -19.24 8.73
N TYR A 29 5.21 -18.81 9.87
CA TYR A 29 4.41 -18.29 10.98
C TYR A 29 3.40 -17.22 10.52
N TRP A 30 3.86 -16.22 9.77
CA TRP A 30 3.00 -15.15 9.29
C TRP A 30 2.02 -15.66 8.24
N ARG A 31 2.45 -16.54 7.32
CA ARG A 31 1.56 -17.15 6.32
C ARG A 31 0.42 -17.94 6.97
N ASN A 32 0.67 -18.64 8.07
CA ASN A 32 -0.37 -19.40 8.77
C ASN A 32 -1.43 -18.51 9.44
N LEU A 33 -1.11 -17.23 9.68
CA LEU A 33 -2.05 -16.24 10.20
C LEU A 33 -2.86 -15.56 9.09
N ASP A 34 -2.44 -15.67 7.83
CA ASP A 34 -3.11 -15.03 6.70
C ASP A 34 -4.32 -15.87 6.24
N PRO A 35 -5.55 -15.31 6.27
CA PRO A 35 -6.77 -15.97 5.82
C PRO A 35 -6.72 -16.52 4.39
N TYR A 36 -5.88 -15.93 3.52
CA TYR A 36 -5.70 -16.41 2.15
C TYR A 36 -4.99 -17.77 2.11
N TRP A 37 -3.97 -17.97 2.94
CA TRP A 37 -3.14 -19.17 2.92
C TRP A 37 -3.75 -20.35 3.66
N ASN A 38 -4.60 -20.08 4.65
CA ASN A 38 -5.33 -21.10 5.39
C ASN A 38 -6.75 -21.34 4.83
N GLU A 39 -7.11 -20.67 3.72
CA GLU A 39 -8.41 -20.75 3.04
C GLU A 39 -9.62 -20.42 3.95
N THR A 40 -9.38 -19.69 5.05
CA THR A 40 -10.42 -19.43 6.06
C THR A 40 -11.19 -18.13 5.86
N GLY A 41 -10.78 -17.26 4.92
CA GLY A 41 -11.46 -15.97 4.78
C GLY A 41 -10.95 -15.03 3.69
N THR A 42 -11.47 -13.81 3.73
CA THR A 42 -11.10 -12.73 2.82
C THR A 42 -9.70 -12.17 3.17
N PRO A 43 -9.00 -11.55 2.21
CA PRO A 43 -7.75 -10.84 2.49
C PRO A 43 -7.90 -9.84 3.64
N MET A 44 -6.84 -9.67 4.42
CA MET A 44 -6.83 -8.77 5.58
C MET A 44 -6.87 -7.30 5.14
N ARG A 45 -7.71 -6.48 5.76
CA ARG A 45 -7.83 -5.05 5.42
C ARG A 45 -6.85 -4.18 6.18
N ARG A 46 -6.29 -3.20 5.47
CA ARG A 46 -5.39 -2.17 5.99
C ARG A 46 -5.92 -0.81 5.57
N TYR A 47 -5.80 0.16 6.48
CA TYR A 47 -6.30 1.51 6.26
C TYR A 47 -5.16 2.49 6.48
N PHE A 48 -4.70 3.13 5.41
CA PHE A 48 -3.67 4.15 5.47
C PHE A 48 -4.32 5.51 5.80
N HIS A 49 -3.78 6.20 6.78
CA HIS A 49 -4.32 7.47 7.26
C HIS A 49 -3.45 8.67 6.87
N PRO A 50 -4.05 9.86 6.66
CA PRO A 50 -3.31 11.07 6.29
C PRO A 50 -2.28 11.56 7.31
N ASP A 51 -2.31 11.04 8.55
CA ASP A 51 -1.30 11.32 9.57
C ASP A 51 -0.09 10.38 9.50
N GLY A 52 -0.09 9.42 8.55
CA GLY A 52 0.96 8.43 8.38
C GLY A 52 0.77 7.15 9.21
N SER A 53 -0.32 7.04 9.98
CA SER A 53 -0.66 5.80 10.67
C SER A 53 -1.32 4.79 9.71
N ILE A 54 -1.27 3.52 10.08
CA ILE A 54 -2.03 2.44 9.47
C ILE A 54 -2.89 1.80 10.57
N THR A 55 -4.12 1.44 10.25
CA THR A 55 -4.97 0.60 11.12
C THR A 55 -5.41 -0.66 10.38
N ALA A 56 -5.98 -1.61 11.12
CA ALA A 56 -6.54 -2.86 10.60
C ALA A 56 -7.91 -3.13 11.23
N ASP A 57 -8.62 -4.13 10.71
CA ASP A 57 -9.88 -4.59 11.27
C ASP A 57 -9.72 -5.17 12.68
N HIS A 58 -10.81 -5.08 13.46
CA HIS A 58 -10.86 -5.71 14.78
C HIS A 58 -10.75 -7.23 14.66
N GLY A 59 -9.83 -7.83 15.41
CA GLY A 59 -9.57 -9.27 15.37
C GLY A 59 -8.63 -9.70 14.24
N ASP A 60 -7.96 -8.75 13.56
CA ASP A 60 -6.97 -9.10 12.55
C ASP A 60 -5.82 -9.96 13.16
N PRO A 61 -5.62 -11.18 12.63
CA PRO A 61 -4.73 -12.17 13.23
C PRO A 61 -3.24 -11.81 13.13
N VAL A 62 -2.88 -10.92 12.20
CA VAL A 62 -1.50 -10.47 11.95
C VAL A 62 -1.22 -9.15 12.69
N TRP A 63 -2.24 -8.30 12.83
CA TRP A 63 -2.10 -6.95 13.38
C TRP A 63 -1.85 -6.95 14.88
N GLY A 64 -2.47 -7.84 15.65
CA GLY A 64 -2.18 -8.06 17.07
C GLY A 64 -2.25 -6.83 17.98
N GLY A 65 -2.87 -5.72 17.54
CA GLY A 65 -2.89 -4.44 18.25
C GLY A 65 -1.61 -3.60 18.12
N HIS A 66 -0.73 -3.92 17.18
CA HIS A 66 0.48 -3.16 16.92
C HIS A 66 0.17 -1.84 16.21
N GLU A 67 0.77 -0.74 16.67
CA GLU A 67 0.81 0.49 15.90
C GLU A 67 1.74 0.32 14.69
N SER A 68 1.30 0.79 13.52
CA SER A 68 2.13 0.80 12.32
C SER A 68 2.05 2.17 11.66
N CYS A 69 3.20 2.62 11.16
CA CYS A 69 3.32 3.89 10.45
C CYS A 69 3.95 3.66 9.09
N TYR A 70 3.59 4.52 8.14
CA TYR A 70 4.19 4.55 6.81
C TYR A 70 4.76 5.92 6.46
N THR A 71 5.76 5.90 5.58
CA THR A 71 6.28 7.10 4.95
C THR A 71 6.53 6.86 3.47
N THR A 72 6.31 7.89 2.67
CA THR A 72 6.76 7.90 1.27
C THR A 72 8.19 8.40 1.21
N VAL A 73 9.06 7.68 0.51
CA VAL A 73 10.45 8.09 0.30
C VAL A 73 10.67 8.35 -1.17
N THR A 74 11.11 9.58 -1.50
CA THR A 74 11.46 10.00 -2.85
C THR A 74 12.89 10.52 -2.87
N SER A 75 13.82 9.75 -3.44
CA SER A 75 15.19 10.22 -3.69
C SER A 75 15.29 10.77 -5.11
N LEU A 76 15.99 11.90 -5.26
CA LEU A 76 16.28 12.51 -6.56
C LEU A 76 17.78 12.40 -6.86
N LEU A 77 18.12 12.24 -8.13
CA LEU A 77 19.47 12.45 -8.66
C LEU A 77 19.78 13.95 -8.72
N GLY A 78 21.06 14.30 -8.86
CA GLY A 78 21.50 15.69 -8.98
C GLY A 78 20.91 16.45 -10.17
N ASP A 79 20.42 15.74 -11.20
CA ASP A 79 19.70 16.30 -12.35
C ASP A 79 18.16 16.40 -12.13
N GLY A 80 17.69 16.14 -10.91
CA GLY A 80 16.27 16.20 -10.54
C GLY A 80 15.44 14.99 -10.96
N LYS A 81 16.02 13.97 -11.61
CA LYS A 81 15.32 12.73 -11.93
C LYS A 81 15.10 11.89 -10.67
N VAL A 82 13.98 11.17 -10.62
CA VAL A 82 13.69 10.26 -9.51
C VAL A 82 14.67 9.08 -9.58
N ARG A 83 15.43 8.88 -8.51
CA ARG A 83 16.31 7.73 -8.30
C ARG A 83 15.54 6.58 -7.66
N GLU A 84 14.78 6.90 -6.61
CA GLU A 84 14.00 5.95 -5.82
C GLU A 84 12.67 6.58 -5.44
N HIS A 85 11.60 5.78 -5.50
CA HIS A 85 10.27 6.18 -5.07
C HIS A 85 9.56 4.95 -4.50
N TYR A 86 9.47 4.87 -3.17
CA TYR A 86 8.96 3.70 -2.47
C TYR A 86 8.20 4.08 -1.21
N VAL A 87 7.43 3.13 -0.67
CA VAL A 87 6.79 3.24 0.64
C VAL A 87 7.59 2.44 1.64
N ARG A 88 7.80 3.01 2.83
CA ARG A 88 8.35 2.31 3.97
C ARG A 88 7.28 2.17 5.03
N ILE A 89 6.98 0.94 5.42
CA ILE A 89 6.06 0.62 6.51
C ILE A 89 6.90 0.04 7.65
N ASN A 90 6.95 0.72 8.80
CA ASN A 90 7.79 0.34 9.93
C ASN A 90 9.23 -0.05 9.49
N ARG A 91 9.67 -1.26 9.85
CA ARG A 91 10.98 -1.84 9.51
C ARG A 91 10.92 -2.89 8.38
N TRP A 92 9.81 -2.96 7.65
CA TRP A 92 9.66 -3.89 6.53
C TRP A 92 10.59 -3.52 5.37
N PRO A 93 10.90 -4.49 4.47
CA PRO A 93 11.55 -4.18 3.20
C PRO A 93 10.78 -3.10 2.42
N GLN A 94 11.51 -2.36 1.60
CA GLN A 94 10.93 -1.28 0.77
C GLN A 94 9.80 -1.81 -0.09
N PHE A 95 8.68 -1.09 -0.12
CA PHE A 95 7.55 -1.39 -0.97
C PHE A 95 7.62 -0.56 -2.25
N TYR A 96 7.66 -1.25 -3.38
CA TYR A 96 7.55 -0.62 -4.68
C TYR A 96 6.08 -0.37 -5.01
N VAL A 97 5.82 0.80 -5.60
CA VAL A 97 4.46 1.22 -5.95
C VAL A 97 4.23 0.97 -7.43
N SER A 98 3.15 0.27 -7.76
CA SER A 98 2.65 0.14 -9.13
C SER A 98 1.23 0.69 -9.26
N ARG A 99 0.86 1.11 -10.47
CA ARG A 99 -0.51 1.50 -10.81
C ARG A 99 -1.19 0.32 -11.50
N LYS A 100 -2.40 0.01 -11.10
CA LYS A 100 -3.24 -1.00 -11.75
C LYS A 100 -4.05 -0.40 -12.91
N PRO A 101 -4.49 -1.22 -13.90
CA PRO A 101 -5.31 -0.75 -15.02
C PRO A 101 -6.66 -0.17 -14.61
N ASP A 102 -7.21 -0.64 -13.49
CA ASP A 102 -8.46 -0.15 -12.87
C ASP A 102 -8.28 1.17 -12.12
N TRP A 103 -7.11 1.81 -12.23
CA TRP A 103 -6.75 2.99 -11.46
C TRP A 103 -6.76 2.72 -9.95
N GLY A 104 -6.51 1.48 -9.55
CA GLY A 104 -6.02 1.11 -8.23
C GLY A 104 -4.49 1.14 -8.18
N TRP A 105 -3.94 0.62 -7.09
CA TRP A 105 -2.51 0.54 -6.86
C TRP A 105 -2.11 -0.73 -6.13
N GLU A 106 -0.83 -1.06 -6.25
CA GLU A 106 -0.22 -2.12 -5.45
C GLU A 106 1.07 -1.60 -4.80
N LEU A 107 1.27 -1.99 -3.55
CA LEU A 107 2.54 -1.88 -2.84
C LEU A 107 3.09 -3.27 -2.65
N THR A 108 4.22 -3.56 -3.28
CA THR A 108 4.80 -4.90 -3.25
C THR A 108 6.23 -4.88 -2.75
N ASN A 109 6.56 -5.88 -1.94
CA ASN A 109 7.93 -6.28 -1.71
C ASN A 109 8.00 -7.82 -1.81
N ASN A 110 9.13 -8.41 -1.42
CA ASN A 110 9.31 -9.86 -1.47
C ASN A 110 8.54 -10.63 -0.39
N ILE A 111 7.91 -9.96 0.57
CA ILE A 111 7.22 -10.58 1.71
C ILE A 111 5.70 -10.41 1.59
N CYS A 112 5.21 -9.27 1.12
CA CYS A 112 3.77 -9.01 1.01
C CYS A 112 3.41 -8.03 -0.10
N CYS A 113 2.13 -8.06 -0.45
CA CYS A 113 1.45 -7.18 -1.38
C CYS A 113 0.30 -6.49 -0.66
N TYR A 114 0.19 -5.17 -0.81
CA TYR A 114 -1.03 -4.43 -0.49
C TYR A 114 -1.68 -4.01 -1.80
N THR A 115 -2.95 -4.33 -1.99
CA THR A 115 -3.70 -3.97 -3.20
C THR A 115 -4.86 -3.07 -2.83
N SER A 116 -4.95 -1.92 -3.50
CA SER A 116 -6.05 -0.99 -3.27
C SER A 116 -7.38 -1.61 -3.65
N VAL A 117 -8.35 -1.43 -2.77
CA VAL A 117 -9.75 -1.74 -3.01
C VAL A 117 -10.56 -0.45 -2.90
N PRO A 118 -11.39 -0.14 -3.90
CA PRO A 118 -12.29 1.00 -3.87
C PRO A 118 -13.11 0.99 -2.59
N ASN A 119 -13.00 2.07 -1.81
CA ASN A 119 -13.86 2.24 -0.65
C ASN A 119 -15.19 2.84 -1.13
N ALA A 120 -16.24 2.02 -1.13
CA ALA A 120 -17.58 2.42 -1.59
C ALA A 120 -18.20 3.56 -0.74
N GLU A 121 -17.70 3.77 0.47
CA GLU A 121 -18.18 4.81 1.39
C GLU A 121 -17.44 6.15 1.25
N LYS A 122 -16.35 6.21 0.46
CA LYS A 122 -15.59 7.45 0.21
C LYS A 122 -15.97 8.05 -1.14
N GLU A 123 -16.64 9.20 -1.10
CA GLU A 123 -17.10 9.98 -2.27
C GLU A 123 -15.93 10.35 -3.22
N ASP A 124 -14.71 10.50 -2.67
CA ASP A 124 -13.49 10.89 -3.40
C ASP A 124 -12.55 9.71 -3.73
N GLY A 125 -12.98 8.47 -3.49
CA GLY A 125 -12.15 7.25 -3.59
C GLY A 125 -11.67 6.89 -5.01
N THR A 126 -12.03 7.68 -6.03
CA THR A 126 -11.60 7.52 -7.41
C THR A 126 -10.85 8.77 -7.86
N GLY A 127 -9.56 8.84 -7.52
CA GLY A 127 -8.70 9.94 -7.97
C GLY A 127 -8.70 10.07 -9.51
N PRO A 128 -8.74 11.30 -10.07
CA PRO A 128 -8.85 11.52 -11.51
C PRO A 128 -7.59 11.04 -12.29
N PRO A 129 -7.74 10.74 -13.59
CA PRO A 129 -6.68 10.19 -14.43
C PRO A 129 -5.51 11.18 -14.60
N PHE A 130 -4.27 10.68 -14.50
CA PHE A 130 -3.13 11.32 -15.13
C PHE A 130 -2.76 10.57 -16.41
N PRO A 131 -2.71 11.24 -17.58
CA PRO A 131 -2.14 10.65 -18.78
C PRO A 131 -0.63 10.53 -18.59
N VAL A 132 -0.13 9.31 -18.79
CA VAL A 132 1.31 9.04 -18.94
C VAL A 132 1.65 9.31 -20.40
N PHE A 133 2.32 10.42 -20.67
CA PHE A 133 3.04 10.65 -21.93
C PHE A 133 4.53 10.44 -21.69
#